data_AF-A0A4Q0PME6-F1
#
_entry.id   AF-A0A4Q0PME6-F1
#
_cell.length_a   1.000
_cell.length_b   1.000
_cell.length_c   1.000
_cell.angle_alpha   90.00
_cell.angle_beta   90.00
_cell.angle_gamma   90.00
#
_symmetry.space_group_name_H-M   'P 1'
#
loop_
_entity.id
_entity.type
_entity.pdbx_description
1 polymer ?
#
loop_
_entity_poly.entity_id
_entity_poly.type
_entity_poly.pdbx_seq_one_letter_code
_entity_poly.pdbx_strand_id
1 'polypeptide(L)'
;MFYITILTFLFYLVLIYFGNRIILKKYSNEAFLNKENMPLVYNVLALNFNLVTAVFLTHKWVMNYITFLNAESSETFTLIASTSLVIVANGILILISYLFAEGIGGMMKRADLNFLKPVLWITINLCLLHLSVNAYEAFINSNTFSIY
;
A
#
# COMPACT_ATOMS: atom_id res chain seq x y z
N MET A 1 -20.80 -2.96 -9.01
CA MET A 1 -19.67 -2.00 -8.98
C MET A 1 -19.67 -1.11 -7.73
N PHE A 2 -20.70 -0.32 -7.44
CA PHE A 2 -20.70 0.60 -6.28
C PHE A 2 -20.44 -0.08 -4.92
N TYR A 3 -21.04 -1.26 -4.68
CA TYR A 3 -20.82 -2.05 -3.47
C TYR A 3 -19.36 -2.53 -3.32
N ILE A 4 -18.68 -2.81 -4.44
CA ILE A 4 -17.28 -3.24 -4.48
C ILE A 4 -16.39 -2.07 -4.06
N THR A 5 -16.62 -0.89 -4.64
CA THR A 5 -15.91 0.33 -4.27
C THR A 5 -16.06 0.66 -2.79
N ILE A 6 -17.26 0.50 -2.22
CA ILE A 6 -17.50 0.70 -0.78
C ILE A 6 -16.75 -0.32 0.08
N LEU A 7 -16.81 -1.60 -0.28
CA LEU A 7 -16.09 -2.67 0.45
C LEU A 7 -14.58 -2.44 0.42
N THR A 8 -14.04 -2.16 -0.76
CA THR A 8 -12.63 -1.82 -0.95
C THR A 8 -12.24 -0.60 -0.10
N PHE A 9 -13.06 0.44 -0.08
CA PHE A 9 -12.82 1.63 0.76
C PHE A 9 -12.81 1.32 2.26
N LEU A 10 -13.77 0.54 2.76
CA LEU A 10 -13.83 0.12 4.16
C LEU A 10 -12.60 -0.67 4.57
N PHE A 11 -12.14 -1.59 3.72
CA PHE A 11 -10.92 -2.33 3.99
C PHE A 11 -9.66 -1.44 4.00
N TYR A 12 -9.60 -0.43 3.15
CA TYR A 12 -8.50 0.54 3.18
C TYR A 12 -8.49 1.39 4.46
N LEU A 13 -9.65 1.76 4.99
CA LEU A 13 -9.75 2.43 6.29
C LEU A 13 -9.17 1.54 7.41
N VAL A 14 -9.45 0.24 7.36
CA VAL A 14 -8.88 -0.73 8.32
C VAL A 14 -7.36 -0.77 8.20
N LEU A 15 -6.81 -0.81 6.98
CA LEU A 15 -5.37 -0.75 6.71
C LEU A 15 -4.72 0.53 7.25
N ILE A 16 -5.34 1.69 7.00
CA ILE A 16 -4.89 3.00 7.53
C ILE A 16 -4.85 2.97 9.05
N TYR A 17 -5.91 2.46 9.68
CA TYR A 17 -5.98 2.34 11.13
C TYR A 17 -4.87 1.45 11.70
N PHE A 18 -4.71 0.23 11.16
CA PHE A 18 -3.67 -0.70 11.63
C PHE A 18 -2.26 -0.18 11.39
N GLY A 19 -1.99 0.36 10.20
CA GLY A 19 -0.69 0.90 9.85
C GLY A 19 -0.28 2.06 10.75
N ASN A 20 -1.19 3.02 10.97
CA ASN A 20 -0.95 4.13 11.90
C ASN A 20 -0.74 3.62 13.34
N ARG A 21 -1.51 2.61 13.78
CA ARG A 21 -1.33 2.00 15.10
C ARG A 21 0.05 1.34 15.28
N ILE A 22 0.58 0.69 14.25
CA ILE A 22 1.92 0.07 14.28
C ILE A 22 3.00 1.15 14.42
N ILE A 23 2.93 2.22 13.62
CA ILE A 23 3.89 3.32 13.71
C ILE A 23 3.78 3.98 15.08
N LEU A 24 2.59 4.33 15.54
CA LEU A 24 2.40 4.95 16.85
C LEU A 24 2.94 4.08 17.98
N LYS A 25 2.80 2.75 17.91
CA LYS A 25 3.38 1.83 18.91
C LYS A 25 4.91 1.79 18.87
N LYS A 26 5.53 1.94 17.69
CA LYS A 26 6.99 2.02 17.54
C LYS A 26 7.56 3.25 18.25
N TYR A 27 6.83 4.37 18.21
CA TYR A 27 7.26 5.64 18.79
C TYR A 27 6.65 5.95 20.16
N SER A 28 5.71 5.15 20.67
CA SER A 28 5.07 5.38 21.99
C SER A 28 6.01 5.15 23.17
N ASN A 29 7.18 4.51 22.96
CA ASN A 29 8.22 4.33 23.97
C ASN A 29 9.25 5.47 24.01
N GLU A 30 9.25 6.37 23.02
CA GLU A 30 10.09 7.57 23.02
C GLU A 30 9.24 8.74 23.54
N ALA A 31 9.72 9.39 24.61
CA ALA A 31 8.93 10.23 25.50
C ALA A 31 8.10 11.33 24.79
N PHE A 32 6.85 11.47 25.23
CA PHE A 32 5.76 12.24 24.60
C PHE A 32 5.90 13.77 24.64
N LEU A 33 7.09 14.36 24.82
CA LEU A 33 7.27 15.80 25.03
C LEU A 33 8.64 16.27 24.51
N ASN A 34 8.72 16.69 23.25
CA ASN A 34 9.56 17.81 22.74
C ASN A 34 9.59 17.82 21.20
N LYS A 35 10.18 18.88 20.61
CA LYS A 35 10.35 19.10 19.15
C LYS A 35 10.99 17.95 18.34
N GLU A 36 11.35 16.83 18.97
CA GLU A 36 11.95 15.63 18.38
C GLU A 36 10.96 14.69 17.67
N ASN A 37 9.65 14.98 17.66
CA ASN A 37 8.63 14.13 17.02
C ASN A 37 8.46 14.32 15.50
N MET A 38 9.26 15.18 14.86
CA MET A 38 9.24 15.36 13.41
C MET A 38 9.41 14.05 12.60
N PRO A 39 10.33 13.12 12.96
CA PRO A 39 10.47 11.84 12.28
C PRO A 39 9.22 10.96 12.37
N LEU A 40 8.51 10.95 13.51
CA LEU A 40 7.24 10.26 13.66
C LEU A 40 6.20 10.85 12.70
N VAL A 41 6.06 12.18 12.66
CA VAL A 41 5.13 12.86 11.77
C VAL A 41 5.43 12.55 10.30
N TYR A 42 6.69 12.59 9.88
CA TYR A 42 7.07 12.27 8.50
C TYR A 42 6.79 10.81 8.14
N ASN A 43 7.03 9.86 9.05
CA ASN A 43 6.75 8.45 8.81
C ASN A 43 5.25 8.14 8.78
N VAL A 44 4.45 8.77 9.64
CA VAL A 44 2.98 8.66 9.59
C VAL A 44 2.46 9.24 8.27
N LEU A 45 2.93 10.41 7.85
CA LEU A 45 2.54 11.02 6.58
C LEU A 45 2.95 10.13 5.39
N ALA A 46 4.17 9.60 5.37
CA ALA A 46 4.63 8.72 4.30
C ALA A 46 3.85 7.41 4.22
N LEU A 47 3.51 6.80 5.37
CA LEU A 47 2.65 5.63 5.39
C LEU A 47 1.27 5.92 4.80
N ASN A 48 0.62 7.00 5.24
CA ASN A 48 -0.70 7.36 4.74
C ASN A 48 -0.65 7.69 3.24
N PHE A 49 0.40 8.37 2.78
CA PHE A 49 0.60 8.64 1.35
C PHE A 49 0.77 7.35 0.55
N ASN A 50 1.56 6.40 1.03
CA ASN A 50 1.73 5.09 0.40
C ASN A 50 0.44 4.29 0.35
N LEU A 51 -0.35 4.30 1.42
CA LEU A 51 -1.65 3.65 1.46
C LEU A 51 -2.61 4.26 0.44
N VAL A 52 -2.73 5.59 0.39
CA VAL A 52 -3.57 6.29 -0.59
C VAL A 52 -3.10 5.99 -2.02
N THR A 53 -1.80 6.06 -2.27
CA THR A 53 -1.23 5.82 -3.59
C THR A 53 -1.45 4.38 -4.06
N ALA A 54 -1.29 3.41 -3.18
CA ALA A 54 -1.60 2.01 -3.43
C ALA A 54 -3.09 1.83 -3.81
N VAL A 55 -4.01 2.49 -3.10
CA VAL A 55 -5.45 2.47 -3.43
C VAL A 55 -5.69 2.95 -4.86
N PHE A 56 -5.22 4.16 -5.19
CA PHE A 56 -5.54 4.77 -6.47
C PHE A 56 -4.90 4.03 -7.65
N LEU A 57 -3.64 3.60 -7.53
CA LEU A 57 -2.95 2.92 -8.61
C LEU A 57 -3.44 1.48 -8.82
N THR A 58 -3.87 0.79 -7.77
CA THR A 58 -4.36 -0.59 -7.89
C THR A 58 -5.86 -0.71 -8.11
N HIS A 59 -6.65 0.36 -7.93
CA HIS A 59 -8.11 0.33 -8.05
C HIS A 59 -8.61 -0.24 -9.38
N LYS A 60 -8.09 0.23 -10.52
CA LYS A 60 -8.53 -0.24 -11.85
C LYS A 60 -8.26 -1.74 -12.02
N TRP A 61 -7.08 -2.18 -11.61
CA TRP A 61 -6.71 -3.59 -11.62
C TRP A 61 -7.63 -4.43 -10.72
N VAL A 62 -7.84 -4.00 -9.48
CA VAL A 62 -8.73 -4.65 -8.51
C VAL A 62 -10.12 -4.84 -9.10
N MET A 63 -10.67 -3.78 -9.70
CA MET A 63 -11.99 -3.83 -10.32
C MET A 63 -12.04 -4.82 -11.49
N ASN A 64 -11.01 -4.87 -12.34
CA ASN A 64 -10.95 -5.82 -13.45
C ASN A 64 -10.86 -7.27 -12.95
N TYR A 65 -10.02 -7.53 -11.94
CA TYR A 65 -9.86 -8.86 -11.36
C TYR A 65 -11.13 -9.34 -10.65
N ILE A 66 -11.80 -8.47 -9.90
CA ILE A 66 -13.07 -8.79 -9.24
C ILE A 66 -14.18 -9.00 -10.28
N THR A 67 -14.20 -8.23 -11.37
CA THR A 67 -15.19 -8.40 -12.45
C THR A 67 -14.99 -9.74 -13.16
N PHE A 68 -13.74 -10.14 -13.41
CA PHE A 68 -13.40 -11.46 -13.91
C PHE A 68 -13.93 -12.58 -13.00
N LEU A 69 -13.65 -12.50 -11.70
CA LEU A 69 -14.09 -13.52 -10.73
C LEU A 69 -15.62 -13.56 -10.57
N ASN A 70 -16.30 -12.42 -10.61
CA ASN A 70 -17.77 -12.36 -10.56
C ASN A 70 -18.43 -12.97 -11.80
N ALA A 71 -17.75 -12.97 -12.95
CA ALA A 71 -18.23 -13.66 -14.15
C ALA A 71 -18.15 -15.20 -13.99
N GLU A 72 -17.23 -15.70 -13.17
CA GLU A 72 -17.04 -17.14 -12.91
C GLU A 72 -17.85 -17.65 -11.69
N SER A 73 -18.08 -16.83 -10.66
CA SER A 73 -18.93 -17.17 -9.51
C SER A 73 -19.50 -15.91 -8.83
N SER A 74 -20.83 -15.81 -8.70
CA SER A 74 -21.52 -14.63 -8.14
C SER A 74 -21.56 -14.59 -6.61
N GLU A 75 -20.68 -15.34 -5.92
CA GLU A 75 -20.73 -15.50 -4.48
C GLU A 75 -19.99 -14.36 -3.76
N THR A 76 -20.66 -13.73 -2.78
CA THR A 76 -20.11 -12.66 -1.92
C THR A 76 -18.78 -13.06 -1.27
N PHE A 77 -18.56 -14.35 -1.04
CA PHE A 77 -17.33 -14.88 -0.45
C PHE A 77 -16.12 -14.73 -1.39
N THR A 78 -16.30 -14.94 -2.70
CA THR A 78 -15.29 -14.73 -3.74
C THR A 78 -14.87 -13.26 -3.83
N LEU A 79 -15.82 -12.35 -3.66
CA LEU A 79 -15.57 -10.90 -3.65
C LEU A 79 -14.71 -10.46 -2.45
N ILE A 80 -15.01 -11.00 -1.27
CA ILE A 80 -14.25 -10.72 -0.04
C ILE A 80 -12.84 -11.30 -0.14
N ALA A 81 -12.71 -12.54 -0.62
CA ALA A 81 -11.43 -13.21 -0.79
C ALA A 81 -10.51 -12.47 -1.77
N SER A 82 -11.03 -12.06 -2.93
CA SER A 82 -10.27 -11.32 -3.95
C SER A 82 -9.83 -9.94 -3.48
N THR A 83 -10.74 -9.19 -2.83
CA THR A 83 -10.40 -7.88 -2.25
C THR A 83 -9.30 -8.03 -1.19
N SER A 84 -9.39 -9.06 -0.33
CA SER A 84 -8.40 -9.34 0.71
C SER A 84 -7.01 -9.68 0.15
N LEU A 85 -6.93 -10.39 -0.98
CA LEU A 85 -5.67 -10.76 -1.62
C LEU A 85 -4.93 -9.52 -2.14
N VAL A 86 -5.64 -8.58 -2.77
CA VAL A 86 -5.03 -7.33 -3.25
C VAL A 86 -4.55 -6.44 -2.11
N ILE A 87 -5.30 -6.42 -1.00
CA ILE A 87 -4.89 -5.72 0.22
C ILE A 87 -3.61 -6.32 0.79
N VAL A 88 -3.53 -7.65 0.87
CA VAL A 88 -2.33 -8.36 1.37
C VAL A 88 -1.14 -8.07 0.45
N ALA A 89 -1.32 -8.14 -0.87
CA ALA A 89 -0.28 -7.81 -1.84
C ALA A 89 0.23 -6.37 -1.69
N ASN A 90 -0.67 -5.40 -1.58
CA ASN A 90 -0.30 -4.00 -1.34
C ASN A 90 0.40 -3.79 0.01
N GLY A 91 -0.07 -4.45 1.07
CA GLY A 91 0.57 -4.43 2.39
C GLY A 91 2.00 -4.98 2.34
N ILE A 92 2.21 -6.06 1.60
CA ILE A 92 3.54 -6.64 1.37
C ILE A 92 4.43 -5.66 0.59
N LEU A 93 3.93 -5.01 -0.47
CA LEU A 93 4.69 -4.01 -1.22
C LEU A 93 5.08 -2.80 -0.35
N ILE A 94 4.17 -2.33 0.50
CA ILE A 94 4.45 -1.27 1.48
C ILE A 94 5.53 -1.71 2.46
N LEU A 95 5.47 -2.95 2.96
CA LEU A 95 6.49 -3.49 3.86
C LEU A 95 7.86 -3.63 3.17
N ILE A 96 7.90 -4.18 1.95
CA ILE A 96 9.13 -4.31 1.16
C ILE A 96 9.74 -2.93 0.92
N SER A 97 8.95 -1.97 0.44
CA SER A 97 9.43 -0.60 0.21
C SER A 97 9.96 0.07 1.47
N TYR A 98 9.34 -0.20 2.63
CA TYR A 98 9.82 0.29 3.92
C TYR A 98 11.19 -0.30 4.27
N LEU A 99 11.37 -1.62 4.13
CA LEU A 99 12.64 -2.30 4.40
C LEU A 99 13.76 -1.80 3.48
N PHE A 100 13.48 -1.57 2.19
CA PHE A 100 14.44 -0.98 1.27
C PHE A 100 14.81 0.46 1.67
N ALA A 101 13.82 1.28 2.04
CA ALA A 101 14.06 2.65 2.47
C ALA A 101 14.89 2.72 3.77
N GLU A 102 14.64 1.83 4.74
CA GLU A 102 15.47 1.72 5.93
C GLU A 102 16.89 1.21 5.61
N GLY A 103 17.03 0.23 4.72
CA GLY A 103 18.33 -0.29 4.28
C GLY A 103 19.19 0.80 3.62
N ILE A 104 18.62 1.53 2.65
CA ILE A 104 19.30 2.66 2.00
C ILE A 104 19.58 3.78 3.00
N GLY A 105 18.60 4.11 3.84
CA GLY A 105 18.73 5.13 4.87
C GLY A 105 19.81 4.82 5.92
N GLY A 106 20.05 3.53 6.22
CA GLY A 106 21.13 3.08 7.10
C GLY A 106 22.54 3.30 6.51
N MET A 107 22.67 3.37 5.18
CA MET A 107 23.93 3.69 4.51
C MET A 107 24.25 5.20 4.53
N MET A 108 23.25 6.05 4.77
CA MET A 108 23.39 7.50 4.78
C MET A 108 23.82 7.99 6.17
N LYS A 109 25.13 8.15 6.39
CA LYS A 109 25.74 8.49 7.70
C LYS A 109 25.45 9.92 8.24
N ARG A 110 24.49 10.68 7.70
CA ARG A 110 24.21 12.07 8.14
C ARG A 110 22.84 12.19 8.81
N ALA A 111 22.84 12.59 10.08
CA ALA A 111 21.65 12.80 10.91
C ALA A 111 20.68 13.87 10.35
N ASP A 112 21.15 14.75 9.47
CA ASP A 112 20.34 15.80 8.84
C ASP A 112 19.36 15.28 7.76
N LEU A 113 19.40 13.98 7.42
CA LEU A 113 18.57 13.39 6.36
C LEU A 113 17.35 12.62 6.89
N ASN A 114 16.87 12.93 8.10
CA ASN A 114 15.71 12.25 8.68
C ASN A 114 14.43 12.33 7.83
N PHE A 115 14.27 13.39 7.01
CA PHE A 115 13.15 13.51 6.07
C PHE A 115 13.30 12.62 4.83
N LEU A 116 14.53 12.23 4.48
CA LEU A 116 14.83 11.53 3.24
C LEU A 116 14.37 10.07 3.27
N LYS A 117 14.39 9.43 4.45
CA LYS A 117 13.87 8.06 4.64
C LYS A 117 12.38 7.94 4.26
N PRO A 118 11.47 8.78 4.80
CA PRO A 118 10.08 8.84 4.36
C PRO A 118 9.91 9.07 2.86
N VAL A 119 10.69 9.99 2.27
CA VAL A 119 10.64 10.28 0.82
C VAL A 119 11.09 9.08 -0.01
N LEU A 120 12.17 8.41 0.39
CA LEU A 120 12.64 7.18 -0.24
C LEU A 120 11.59 6.08 -0.15
N TRP A 121 10.95 5.93 1.02
CA TRP A 121 9.89 4.95 1.20
C TRP A 121 8.74 5.19 0.21
N ILE A 122 8.27 6.43 0.09
CA ILE A 122 7.24 6.80 -0.89
C ILE A 122 7.68 6.47 -2.31
N THR A 123 8.88 6.88 -2.67
CA THR A 123 9.42 6.73 -4.03
C THR A 123 9.56 5.26 -4.42
N ILE A 124 10.10 4.43 -3.51
CA ILE A 124 10.28 3.00 -3.73
C ILE A 124 8.90 2.32 -3.83
N ASN A 125 7.95 2.70 -2.98
CA ASN A 125 6.59 2.15 -3.05
C ASN A 125 5.91 2.46 -4.38
N LEU A 126 5.99 3.72 -4.85
CA LEU A 126 5.49 4.14 -6.15
C LEU A 126 6.08 3.32 -7.31
N CYS A 127 7.41 3.14 -7.32
CA CYS A 127 8.08 2.33 -8.33
C CYS A 127 7.61 0.87 -8.29
N LEU A 128 7.52 0.27 -7.10
CA LEU A 128 7.08 -1.11 -6.95
C LEU A 128 5.61 -1.29 -7.38
N LEU A 129 4.73 -0.35 -7.00
CA LEU A 129 3.33 -0.36 -7.43
C LEU A 129 3.22 -0.25 -8.96
N HIS A 130 3.97 0.67 -9.56
CA HIS A 130 3.96 0.84 -11.02
C HIS A 130 4.46 -0.41 -11.75
N LEU A 131 5.57 -1.01 -11.29
CA LEU A 131 6.06 -2.27 -11.84
C LEU A 131 5.05 -3.41 -11.69
N SER A 132 4.36 -3.47 -10.54
CA SER A 132 3.34 -4.50 -10.27
C SER A 132 2.14 -4.36 -11.20
N VAL A 133 1.67 -3.14 -11.43
CA VAL A 133 0.57 -2.85 -12.36
C VAL A 133 0.98 -3.22 -13.79
N ASN A 134 2.16 -2.80 -14.24
CA ASN A 134 2.64 -3.13 -15.58
C ASN A 134 2.82 -4.64 -15.78
N ALA A 135 3.33 -5.35 -14.77
CA ALA A 135 3.46 -6.81 -14.82
C ALA A 135 2.10 -7.51 -14.92
N TYR A 136 1.10 -7.02 -14.19
CA TYR A 136 -0.26 -7.54 -14.29
C TYR A 136 -0.89 -7.27 -15.66
N GLU A 137 -0.76 -6.05 -16.20
CA GLU A 137 -1.28 -5.73 -17.53
C GLU A 137 -0.61 -6.58 -18.62
N ALA A 138 0.71 -6.76 -18.54
CA ALA A 138 1.43 -7.67 -19.43
C ALA A 138 0.92 -9.11 -19.32
N PHE A 139 0.65 -9.61 -18.11
CA PHE A 139 0.12 -10.96 -17.88
C PHE A 139 -1.30 -11.16 -18.45
N ILE A 140 -2.21 -10.18 -18.32
CA ILE A 140 -3.52 -10.27 -18.98
C ILE A 140 -3.33 -10.31 -20.49
N ASN A 141 -2.58 -9.34 -21.03
CA ASN A 141 -2.45 -9.16 -22.48
C ASN A 141 -1.79 -10.37 -23.15
N SER A 142 -0.86 -11.05 -22.46
CA SER A 142 -0.24 -12.29 -22.96
C SER A 142 -1.18 -13.49 -22.96
N ASN A 143 -2.23 -13.51 -22.12
CA ASN A 143 -3.09 -14.66 -21.92
C ASN A 143 -4.39 -14.65 -22.75
N THR A 144 -4.57 -13.73 -23.72
CA THR A 144 -5.82 -13.63 -24.52
C THR A 144 -7.11 -13.61 -23.69
N PHE A 145 -7.05 -13.19 -22.42
CA PHE A 145 -8.25 -12.85 -21.68
C PHE A 145 -8.62 -11.41 -22.05
N SER A 146 -9.43 -11.26 -23.10
CA SER A 146 -10.12 -10.01 -23.37
C SER A 146 -11.13 -9.78 -22.24
N ILE A 147 -10.69 -9.08 -21.18
CA ILE A 147 -11.61 -8.54 -20.16
C ILE A 147 -12.25 -7.30 -20.78
N TYR A 148 -13.55 -7.39 -21.10
CA TYR A 148 -14.39 -6.27 -21.53
C TYR A 148 -14.76 -5.37 -20.34
#